data_AF-A0A1L9VWF1-F1
#
_entry.id   AF-A0A1L9VWF1-F1
#
_cell.length_a   1.000
_cell.length_b   1.000
_cell.length_c   1.000
_cell.angle_alpha   90.00
_cell.angle_beta   90.00
_cell.angle_gamma   90.00
#
_symmetry.space_group_name_H-M   'P 1'
#
loop_
_entity.id
_entity.type
_entity.pdbx_description
1 polymer ?
#
loop_
_entity_poly.entity_id
_entity_poly.type
_entity_poly.pdbx_seq_one_letter_code
_entity_poly.pdbx_strand_id
1 'polypeptide(L)'
;MAARGGHESVIRLLFEHGACASFGRGMMNDTPLISAAREHHRGAVEALGNAIREDPPIDNTSLWWKFHDASADAARWGDLKVLQFLLGLRTSLGLSPFAWHPRVGTDLHTRVSEAAKGGHIECVRWLLARGTGPDESAEDTHTLERYPIYLIIAKGNLEIASLTLEHMDFGLLERLYVQFPCEQDNLLYIALAVGSENHVEVALERDWPRETKNHSIATDMITRGFYKGDVNIMKALFLWCNDLDLNNGQQG
;
A
#
# COMPACT_ATOMS: atom_id res chain seq x y z
N MET A 1 12.02 4.48 -26.04
CA MET A 1 11.32 5.65 -26.60
C MET A 1 9.92 5.30 -27.09
N ALA A 2 9.74 4.37 -28.05
CA ALA A 2 8.40 3.97 -28.50
C ALA A 2 7.48 3.52 -27.36
N ALA A 3 8.00 2.72 -26.42
CA ALA A 3 7.27 2.30 -25.22
C ALA A 3 6.86 3.47 -24.30
N ARG A 4 7.77 4.43 -24.09
CA ARG A 4 7.52 5.64 -23.29
C ARG A 4 6.48 6.57 -23.93
N GLY A 5 6.39 6.61 -25.26
CA GLY A 5 5.36 7.37 -25.98
C GLY A 5 4.10 6.57 -26.31
N GLY A 6 4.00 5.32 -25.85
CA GLY A 6 2.84 4.47 -26.06
C GLY A 6 2.59 4.06 -27.51
N HIS A 7 3.61 4.10 -28.36
CA HIS A 7 3.50 3.78 -29.78
C HIS A 7 3.44 2.27 -30.02
N GLU A 8 2.30 1.66 -29.72
CA GLU A 8 2.07 0.22 -29.85
C GLU A 8 2.40 -0.32 -31.25
N SER A 9 1.95 0.36 -32.30
CA SER A 9 2.22 -0.04 -33.69
C SER A 9 3.71 -0.10 -34.01
N VAL A 10 4.49 0.87 -33.49
CA VAL A 10 5.95 0.89 -33.64
C VAL A 10 6.58 -0.25 -32.86
N ILE A 11 6.10 -0.55 -31.65
CA ILE A 11 6.59 -1.66 -30.83
C ILE A 11 6.37 -3.01 -31.56
N ARG A 12 5.17 -3.23 -32.10
CA ARG A 12 4.86 -4.45 -32.87
C ARG A 12 5.76 -4.58 -34.09
N LEU A 13 5.92 -3.52 -34.88
CA LEU A 13 6.80 -3.51 -36.04
C LEU A 13 8.26 -3.84 -35.67
N LEU A 14 8.75 -3.32 -34.54
CA LEU A 14 10.09 -3.63 -34.05
C LEU A 14 10.24 -5.12 -33.70
N PHE A 15 9.21 -5.73 -33.10
CA PHE A 15 9.21 -7.16 -32.81
C PHE A 15 9.15 -8.04 -34.05
N GLU A 16 8.38 -7.65 -35.06
CA GLU A 16 8.37 -8.31 -36.38
C GLU A 16 9.77 -8.36 -37.01
N HIS A 17 10.64 -7.39 -36.69
CA HIS A 17 12.02 -7.32 -37.16
C HIS A 17 13.05 -7.87 -36.15
N GLY A 18 12.61 -8.65 -35.16
CA GLY A 18 13.49 -9.36 -34.23
C GLY A 18 14.05 -8.52 -33.09
N ALA A 19 13.42 -7.39 -32.74
CA ALA A 19 13.78 -6.67 -31.53
C ALA A 19 13.54 -7.52 -30.27
N CYS A 20 14.46 -7.48 -29.31
CA CYS A 20 14.31 -8.20 -28.06
C CYS A 20 13.49 -7.39 -27.03
N ALA A 21 12.37 -7.95 -26.56
CA ALA A 21 11.47 -7.29 -25.62
C ALA A 21 12.07 -7.11 -24.21
N SER A 22 13.04 -7.95 -23.84
CA SER A 22 13.59 -8.02 -22.49
C SER A 22 14.80 -7.10 -22.26
N PHE A 23 15.27 -6.39 -23.31
CA PHE A 23 16.47 -5.58 -23.23
C PHE A 23 16.27 -4.34 -22.36
N GLY A 24 17.06 -4.23 -21.28
CA GLY A 24 17.18 -3.04 -20.44
C GLY A 24 18.57 -2.43 -20.60
N ARG A 25 18.66 -1.10 -20.66
CA ARG A 25 19.94 -0.37 -20.61
C ARG A 25 19.84 0.75 -19.58
N GLY A 26 20.80 0.83 -18.67
CA GLY A 26 20.99 1.99 -17.78
C GLY A 26 21.10 1.63 -16.30
N MET A 27 21.56 2.60 -15.50
CA MET A 27 21.80 2.44 -14.06
C MET A 27 20.52 2.20 -13.23
N MET A 28 19.35 2.50 -13.79
CA MET A 28 18.04 2.33 -13.13
C MET A 28 17.26 1.09 -13.60
N ASN A 29 17.86 0.22 -14.41
CA ASN A 29 17.18 -0.97 -14.94
C ASN A 29 15.89 -0.63 -15.72
N ASP A 30 15.83 0.57 -16.31
CA ASP A 30 14.65 1.13 -16.96
C ASP A 30 14.40 0.37 -18.28
N THR A 31 13.36 -0.45 -18.29
CA THR A 31 13.01 -1.28 -19.43
C THR A 31 11.84 -0.69 -20.21
N PRO A 32 11.66 -1.07 -21.49
CA PRO A 32 10.50 -0.67 -22.26
C PRO A 32 9.18 -0.93 -21.50
N LEU A 33 9.06 -2.06 -20.80
CA LEU A 33 7.86 -2.42 -20.04
C LEU A 33 7.60 -1.46 -18.88
N ILE A 34 8.64 -1.14 -18.09
CA ILE A 34 8.54 -0.19 -16.99
C ILE A 34 8.16 1.20 -17.52
N SER A 35 8.83 1.67 -18.57
CA SER A 35 8.52 2.97 -19.20
C SER A 35 7.07 3.05 -19.69
N ALA A 36 6.55 1.98 -20.32
CA ALA A 36 5.17 1.96 -20.78
C ALA A 36 4.16 1.96 -19.62
N ALA A 37 4.44 1.23 -18.54
CA ALA A 37 3.59 1.19 -17.36
C ALA A 37 3.59 2.53 -16.60
N ARG A 38 4.76 3.14 -16.44
CA ARG A 38 4.95 4.44 -15.78
C ARG A 38 4.21 5.58 -16.48
N GLU A 39 4.08 5.51 -17.80
CA GLU A 39 3.41 6.53 -18.62
C GLU A 39 1.97 6.12 -18.99
N HIS A 40 1.43 5.07 -18.36
CA HIS A 40 0.03 4.60 -18.51
C HIS A 40 -0.34 4.14 -19.93
N HIS A 41 0.63 3.65 -20.68
CA HIS A 41 0.42 3.22 -22.06
C HIS A 41 0.05 1.74 -22.13
N ARG A 42 -1.21 1.44 -21.82
CA ARG A 42 -1.73 0.08 -21.79
C ARG A 42 -1.44 -0.76 -23.03
N GLY A 43 -1.67 -0.24 -24.23
CA GLY A 43 -1.40 -0.97 -25.48
C GLY A 43 0.07 -1.33 -25.64
N ALA A 44 0.97 -0.43 -25.23
CA ALA A 44 2.40 -0.71 -25.21
C ALA A 44 2.76 -1.76 -24.14
N VAL A 45 2.17 -1.70 -22.94
CA VAL A 45 2.39 -2.73 -21.90
C VAL A 45 1.93 -4.11 -22.38
N GLU A 46 0.75 -4.20 -23.00
CA GLU A 46 0.21 -5.46 -23.51
C GLU A 46 1.07 -6.03 -24.65
N ALA A 47 1.50 -5.19 -25.59
CA ALA A 47 2.39 -5.62 -26.68
C ALA A 47 3.75 -6.12 -26.16
N LEU A 48 4.38 -5.36 -25.25
CA LEU A 48 5.67 -5.73 -24.65
C LEU A 48 5.56 -7.00 -23.80
N GLY A 49 4.49 -7.11 -23.00
CA GLY A 49 4.25 -8.26 -22.14
C GLY A 49 3.99 -9.54 -22.92
N ASN A 50 3.23 -9.47 -24.02
CA ASN A 50 3.02 -10.61 -24.90
C ASN A 50 4.34 -11.06 -25.57
N ALA A 51 5.16 -10.13 -26.03
CA ALA A 51 6.47 -10.48 -26.59
C ALA A 51 7.41 -11.14 -25.56
N ILE A 52 7.40 -10.67 -24.30
CA ILE A 52 8.14 -11.33 -23.20
C ILE A 52 7.61 -12.74 -22.91
N ARG A 53 6.30 -12.99 -23.09
CA ARG A 53 5.70 -14.31 -22.91
C ARG A 53 6.12 -15.30 -24.00
N GLU A 54 6.24 -14.82 -25.23
CA GLU A 54 6.65 -15.62 -26.39
C GLU A 54 8.14 -15.96 -26.35
N ASP A 55 8.98 -15.02 -25.90
CA ASP A 55 10.43 -15.20 -25.73
C ASP A 55 10.88 -14.75 -24.33
N PRO A 56 10.66 -15.58 -23.29
CA PRO A 56 11.03 -15.23 -21.93
C PRO A 56 12.55 -15.14 -21.80
N PRO A 57 13.09 -14.10 -21.15
CA PRO A 57 14.53 -13.99 -20.96
C PRO A 57 15.06 -15.11 -20.07
N ILE A 58 16.28 -15.54 -20.39
CA ILE A 58 16.97 -16.67 -19.73
C ILE A 58 17.21 -16.39 -18.23
N ASP A 59 17.43 -15.12 -17.85
CA ASP A 59 17.62 -14.71 -16.46
C ASP A 59 16.31 -14.23 -15.82
N ASN A 60 15.76 -15.05 -14.93
CA ASN A 60 14.56 -14.77 -14.15
C ASN A 60 14.76 -13.67 -13.09
N THR A 61 15.98 -13.41 -12.65
CA THR A 61 16.28 -12.45 -11.56
C THR A 61 16.14 -11.01 -12.05
N SER A 62 16.68 -10.72 -13.25
CA SER A 62 16.44 -9.45 -13.94
C SER A 62 14.97 -9.28 -14.32
N LEU A 63 14.28 -10.36 -14.67
CA LEU A 63 12.86 -10.34 -15.06
C LEU A 63 11.95 -9.98 -13.88
N TRP A 64 12.25 -10.50 -12.70
CA TRP A 64 11.53 -10.18 -11.46
C TRP A 64 11.44 -8.68 -11.22
N TRP A 65 12.58 -7.97 -11.29
CA TRP A 65 12.65 -6.54 -10.99
C TRP A 65 11.83 -5.71 -12.00
N LYS A 66 11.80 -6.15 -13.26
CA LYS A 66 11.03 -5.50 -14.33
C LYS A 66 9.53 -5.56 -14.05
N PHE A 67 9.04 -6.73 -13.66
CA PHE A 67 7.63 -6.92 -13.32
C PHE A 67 7.28 -6.22 -12.00
N HIS A 68 8.16 -6.27 -10.99
CA HIS A 68 7.97 -5.54 -9.74
C HIS A 68 7.76 -4.04 -10.00
N ASP A 69 8.71 -3.37 -10.66
CA ASP A 69 8.65 -1.93 -10.86
C ASP A 69 7.50 -1.51 -11.77
N ALA A 70 7.24 -2.24 -12.86
CA ALA A 70 6.13 -1.93 -13.76
C ALA A 70 4.76 -2.07 -13.05
N SER A 71 4.60 -3.08 -12.21
CA SER A 71 3.34 -3.29 -11.45
C SER A 71 3.21 -2.33 -10.27
N ALA A 72 4.31 -1.93 -9.64
CA ALA A 72 4.32 -0.89 -8.61
C ALA A 72 3.95 0.48 -9.21
N ASP A 73 4.49 0.84 -10.38
CA ASP A 73 4.10 2.05 -11.10
C ASP A 73 2.62 1.99 -11.52
N ALA A 74 2.14 0.85 -12.06
CA ALA A 74 0.72 0.69 -12.37
C ALA A 74 -0.19 0.91 -11.13
N ALA A 75 0.22 0.41 -9.97
CA ALA A 75 -0.49 0.61 -8.71
C ALA A 75 -0.44 2.08 -8.24
N ARG A 76 0.73 2.73 -8.29
CA ARG A 76 0.94 4.14 -7.92
C ARG A 76 -0.01 5.10 -8.63
N TRP A 77 -0.35 4.77 -9.87
CA TRP A 77 -1.18 5.60 -10.74
C TRP A 77 -2.60 5.05 -10.95
N GLY A 78 -2.93 3.95 -10.28
CA GLY A 78 -4.30 3.42 -10.26
C GLY A 78 -4.75 2.71 -11.54
N ASP A 79 -3.81 2.31 -12.41
CA ASP A 79 -4.14 1.56 -13.62
C ASP A 79 -4.38 0.09 -13.28
N LEU A 80 -5.57 -0.20 -12.76
CA LEU A 80 -6.00 -1.53 -12.36
C LEU A 80 -5.87 -2.56 -13.49
N LYS A 81 -6.11 -2.15 -14.74
CA LYS A 81 -6.07 -3.08 -15.88
C LYS A 81 -4.64 -3.46 -16.23
N VAL A 82 -3.73 -2.49 -16.23
CA VAL A 82 -2.29 -2.76 -16.41
C VAL A 82 -1.76 -3.60 -15.24
N LEU A 83 -2.16 -3.28 -14.01
CA LEU A 83 -1.79 -4.06 -12.82
C LEU A 83 -2.24 -5.52 -12.93
N GLN A 84 -3.50 -5.77 -13.30
CA GLN A 84 -4.06 -7.10 -13.54
C GLN A 84 -3.31 -7.86 -14.63
N PHE A 85 -3.04 -7.19 -15.75
CA PHE A 85 -2.32 -7.79 -16.87
C PHE A 85 -0.90 -8.20 -16.47
N LEU A 86 -0.15 -7.31 -15.81
CA LEU A 86 1.24 -7.58 -15.39
C LEU A 86 1.32 -8.74 -14.39
N LEU A 87 0.38 -8.83 -13.44
CA LEU A 87 0.34 -9.92 -12.47
C LEU A 87 -0.09 -11.24 -13.10
N GLY A 88 -1.08 -11.22 -13.99
CA GLY A 88 -1.48 -12.42 -14.76
C GLY A 88 -0.36 -12.93 -15.66
N LEU A 89 0.36 -12.01 -16.33
CA LEU A 89 1.53 -12.34 -17.13
C LEU A 89 2.63 -12.97 -16.26
N ARG A 90 2.91 -12.39 -15.09
CA ARG A 90 3.89 -12.95 -14.15
C ARG A 90 3.55 -14.38 -13.73
N THR A 91 2.29 -14.64 -13.36
CA THR A 91 1.82 -16.00 -13.03
C THR A 91 1.92 -16.93 -14.24
N SER A 92 1.62 -16.47 -15.45
CA SER A 92 1.75 -17.28 -16.68
C SER A 92 3.19 -17.68 -17.00
N LEU A 93 4.17 -16.91 -16.51
CA LEU A 93 5.60 -17.20 -16.61
C LEU A 93 6.10 -18.12 -15.48
N GLY A 94 5.19 -18.64 -14.64
CA GLY A 94 5.53 -19.50 -13.49
C GLY A 94 6.16 -18.74 -12.31
N LEU A 95 6.05 -17.42 -12.29
CA LEU A 95 6.59 -16.58 -11.21
C LEU A 95 5.48 -16.27 -10.19
N SER A 96 5.84 -16.22 -8.91
CA SER A 96 4.89 -15.81 -7.86
C SER A 96 4.37 -14.38 -8.13
N PRO A 97 3.05 -14.13 -8.08
CA PRO A 97 2.51 -12.78 -8.22
C PRO A 97 2.96 -11.86 -7.08
N PHE A 98 3.28 -12.39 -5.90
CA PHE A 98 3.65 -11.63 -4.70
C PHE A 98 4.93 -12.21 -4.08
N ALA A 99 6.03 -12.13 -4.82
CA ALA A 99 7.30 -12.62 -4.31
C ALA A 99 7.85 -11.68 -3.23
N TRP A 100 8.59 -12.26 -2.28
CA TRP A 100 9.36 -11.51 -1.30
C TRP A 100 10.76 -11.18 -1.82
N HIS A 101 11.26 -9.99 -1.50
CA HIS A 101 12.63 -9.60 -1.79
C HIS A 101 13.26 -8.79 -0.63
N PRO A 102 14.51 -9.07 -0.20
CA PRO A 102 15.11 -8.46 1.00
C PRO A 102 15.14 -6.93 1.03
N ARG A 103 15.30 -6.28 -0.14
CA ARG A 103 15.39 -4.81 -0.24
C ARG A 103 14.04 -4.09 -0.20
N VAL A 104 12.97 -4.73 -0.67
CA VAL A 104 11.67 -4.06 -0.90
C VAL A 104 10.50 -4.72 -0.14
N GLY A 105 10.73 -5.88 0.48
CA GLY A 105 9.68 -6.69 1.10
C GLY A 105 8.90 -7.49 0.06
N THR A 106 7.70 -7.93 0.42
CA THR A 106 6.76 -8.58 -0.53
C THR A 106 6.22 -7.60 -1.54
N ASP A 107 6.12 -8.00 -2.81
CA ASP A 107 5.62 -7.14 -3.88
C ASP A 107 4.16 -6.69 -3.67
N LEU A 108 3.38 -7.47 -2.91
CA LEU A 108 2.04 -7.07 -2.47
C LEU A 108 2.10 -5.76 -1.68
N HIS A 109 3.02 -5.65 -0.71
CA HIS A 109 3.22 -4.45 0.10
C HIS A 109 3.46 -3.22 -0.72
N THR A 110 4.44 -3.31 -1.62
CA THR A 110 4.86 -2.18 -2.43
C THR A 110 3.67 -1.69 -3.23
N ARG A 111 2.94 -2.59 -3.90
CA ARG A 111 1.80 -2.20 -4.76
C ARG A 111 0.63 -1.65 -3.96
N VAL A 112 0.26 -2.28 -2.83
CA VAL A 112 -0.81 -1.77 -1.96
C VAL A 112 -0.42 -0.40 -1.41
N SER A 113 0.82 -0.22 -0.96
CA SER A 113 1.34 1.05 -0.43
C SER A 113 1.33 2.15 -1.50
N GLU A 114 1.78 1.85 -2.71
CA GLU A 114 1.77 2.81 -3.81
C GLU A 114 0.34 3.17 -4.25
N ALA A 115 -0.56 2.19 -4.36
CA ALA A 115 -1.97 2.45 -4.65
C ALA A 115 -2.65 3.27 -3.54
N ALA A 116 -2.38 2.97 -2.27
CA ALA A 116 -2.94 3.68 -1.13
C ALA A 116 -2.41 5.12 -1.04
N LYS A 117 -1.11 5.34 -1.28
CA LYS A 117 -0.52 6.68 -1.41
C LYS A 117 -1.13 7.46 -2.57
N GLY A 118 -1.48 6.80 -3.67
CA GLY A 118 -2.16 7.40 -4.83
C GLY A 118 -3.65 7.64 -4.62
N GLY A 119 -4.28 7.03 -3.60
CA GLY A 119 -5.73 7.10 -3.38
C GLY A 119 -6.54 6.15 -4.28
N HIS A 120 -5.91 5.10 -4.81
CA HIS A 120 -6.52 4.21 -5.79
C HIS A 120 -7.19 3.01 -5.13
N ILE A 121 -8.40 3.24 -4.60
CA ILE A 121 -9.12 2.25 -3.80
C ILE A 121 -9.40 0.93 -4.51
N GLU A 122 -9.74 0.95 -5.79
CA GLU A 122 -10.02 -0.26 -6.56
C GLU A 122 -8.79 -1.15 -6.71
N CYS A 123 -7.59 -0.55 -6.86
CA CYS A 123 -6.34 -1.28 -6.83
C CYS A 123 -6.09 -1.90 -5.45
N VAL A 124 -6.31 -1.15 -4.37
CA VAL A 124 -6.14 -1.64 -3.00
C VAL A 124 -7.07 -2.82 -2.72
N ARG A 125 -8.38 -2.69 -2.97
CA ARG A 125 -9.35 -3.78 -2.81
C ARG A 125 -8.96 -5.01 -3.60
N TRP A 126 -8.59 -4.82 -4.88
CA TRP A 126 -8.25 -5.92 -5.75
C TRP A 126 -6.98 -6.67 -5.30
N LEU A 127 -5.98 -5.93 -4.81
CA LEU A 127 -4.73 -6.49 -4.28
C LEU A 127 -4.97 -7.23 -2.96
N LEU A 128 -5.67 -6.61 -2.00
CA LEU A 128 -5.98 -7.21 -0.70
C LEU A 128 -6.81 -8.49 -0.85
N ALA A 129 -7.80 -8.50 -1.75
CA ALA A 129 -8.61 -9.71 -2.00
C ALA A 129 -7.81 -10.92 -2.54
N ARG A 130 -6.57 -10.72 -3.00
CA ARG A 130 -5.72 -11.76 -3.61
C ARG A 130 -4.46 -12.08 -2.81
N GLY A 131 -3.98 -11.12 -2.02
CA GLY A 131 -2.80 -11.24 -1.20
C GLY A 131 -3.08 -11.64 0.25
N THR A 132 -4.28 -12.14 0.56
CA THR A 132 -4.63 -12.70 1.88
C THR A 132 -5.05 -14.17 1.74
N GLY A 133 -4.40 -14.91 0.83
CA GLY A 133 -4.68 -16.31 0.61
C GLY A 133 -4.23 -17.19 1.80
N PRO A 134 -4.87 -18.36 2.04
CA PRO A 134 -4.57 -19.24 3.17
C PRO A 134 -3.17 -19.87 3.17
N ASP A 135 -2.37 -19.62 2.12
CA ASP A 135 -1.04 -20.20 1.88
C ASP A 135 0.10 -19.20 2.16
N GLU A 136 -0.21 -17.96 2.55
CA GLU A 136 0.81 -17.03 3.04
C GLU A 136 1.18 -17.43 4.48
N SER A 137 2.41 -17.91 4.64
CA SER A 137 2.91 -18.32 5.95
C SER A 137 2.89 -17.12 6.91
N ALA A 138 2.49 -17.38 8.16
CA ALA A 138 2.36 -16.36 9.20
C ALA A 138 3.65 -15.57 9.51
N GLU A 139 4.80 -15.94 8.96
CA GLU A 139 6.07 -15.19 9.07
C GLU A 139 6.14 -13.98 8.12
N ASP A 140 5.34 -13.96 7.04
CA ASP A 140 5.24 -12.80 6.14
C ASP A 140 4.25 -11.75 6.63
N THR A 141 3.64 -11.91 7.82
CA THR A 141 2.69 -10.96 8.46
C THR A 141 3.26 -9.56 8.73
N HIS A 142 4.54 -9.33 8.41
CA HIS A 142 5.10 -8.00 8.23
C HIS A 142 4.46 -7.22 7.06
N THR A 143 3.66 -7.89 6.19
CA THR A 143 2.25 -7.51 5.97
C THR A 143 1.98 -6.00 6.03
N LEU A 144 1.52 -5.63 7.22
CA LEU A 144 0.98 -4.31 7.42
C LEU A 144 1.89 -3.36 8.21
N GLU A 145 3.08 -3.84 8.57
CA GLU A 145 4.09 -3.09 9.33
C GLU A 145 4.76 -1.96 8.55
N ARG A 146 4.59 -1.91 7.22
CA ARG A 146 5.22 -0.89 6.37
C ARG A 146 4.24 0.09 5.75
N TYR A 147 2.97 0.07 6.15
CA TYR A 147 1.99 1.04 5.65
C TYR A 147 2.00 2.30 6.52
N PRO A 148 2.39 3.47 5.97
CA PRO A 148 2.14 4.73 6.65
C PRO A 148 0.64 5.07 6.51
N ILE A 149 -0.23 4.44 7.31
CA ILE A 149 -1.68 4.75 7.38
C ILE A 149 -1.90 6.25 7.59
N TYR A 150 -1.03 6.90 8.35
CA TYR A 150 -1.03 8.34 8.49
C TYR A 150 -1.00 9.08 7.14
N LEU A 151 -0.19 8.64 6.16
CA LEU A 151 -0.16 9.29 4.85
C LEU A 151 -1.47 9.10 4.07
N ILE A 152 -2.16 7.98 4.27
CA ILE A 152 -3.48 7.72 3.68
C ILE A 152 -4.50 8.70 4.26
N ILE A 153 -4.49 8.86 5.60
CA ILE A 153 -5.37 9.78 6.33
C ILE A 153 -5.05 11.24 6.02
N ALA A 154 -3.77 11.62 6.00
CA ALA A 154 -3.30 12.97 5.69
C ALA A 154 -3.68 13.40 4.27
N LYS A 155 -3.77 12.45 3.33
CA LYS A 155 -4.29 12.68 1.97
C LYS A 155 -5.82 12.67 1.88
N GLY A 156 -6.52 12.35 2.97
CA GLY A 156 -7.99 12.32 3.03
C GLY A 156 -8.62 11.02 2.52
N ASN A 157 -7.83 9.96 2.29
CA ASN A 157 -8.32 8.70 1.72
C ASN A 157 -8.90 7.78 2.81
N LEU A 158 -9.92 8.25 3.54
CA LEU A 158 -10.46 7.58 4.73
C LEU A 158 -11.01 6.17 4.44
N GLU A 159 -11.55 5.95 3.24
CA GLU A 159 -12.09 4.65 2.85
C GLU A 159 -10.97 3.60 2.67
N ILE A 160 -9.83 4.01 2.13
CA ILE A 160 -8.63 3.15 2.03
C ILE A 160 -8.03 2.90 3.41
N ALA A 161 -8.07 3.90 4.30
CA ALA A 161 -7.63 3.73 5.67
C ALA A 161 -8.52 2.73 6.42
N SER A 162 -9.85 2.79 6.25
CA SER A 162 -10.78 1.77 6.79
C SER A 162 -10.47 0.38 6.26
N LEU A 163 -10.34 0.25 4.94
CA LEU A 163 -10.06 -1.03 4.31
C LEU A 163 -8.72 -1.62 4.78
N THR A 164 -7.68 -0.80 4.87
CA THR A 164 -6.37 -1.26 5.36
C THR A 164 -6.46 -1.70 6.82
N LEU A 165 -7.20 -0.96 7.67
CA LEU A 165 -7.41 -1.29 9.08
C LEU A 165 -8.18 -2.61 9.26
N GLU A 166 -9.23 -2.85 8.46
CA GLU A 166 -9.99 -4.10 8.51
C GLU A 166 -9.13 -5.34 8.21
N HIS A 167 -8.08 -5.17 7.41
CA HIS A 167 -7.12 -6.22 7.07
C HIS A 167 -5.87 -6.23 7.97
N MET A 168 -5.75 -5.29 8.93
CA MET A 168 -4.66 -5.24 9.90
C MET A 168 -4.92 -6.14 11.11
N ASP A 169 -3.90 -6.90 11.53
CA ASP A 169 -3.90 -7.55 12.84
C ASP A 169 -3.61 -6.50 13.94
N PHE A 170 -4.46 -6.46 14.97
CA PHE A 170 -4.29 -5.58 16.13
C PHE A 170 -2.98 -5.84 16.89
N GLY A 171 -2.48 -7.07 16.91
CA GLY A 171 -1.17 -7.38 17.49
C GLY A 171 0.00 -6.75 16.73
N LEU A 172 -0.22 -6.37 15.46
CA LEU A 172 0.77 -5.72 14.59
C LEU A 172 0.88 -4.22 14.87
N LEU A 173 -0.26 -3.57 15.16
CA LEU A 173 -0.31 -2.16 15.54
C LEU A 173 0.52 -1.91 16.82
N GLU A 174 0.54 -2.86 17.75
CA GLU A 174 1.39 -2.82 18.96
C GLU A 174 2.89 -2.92 18.66
N ARG A 175 3.30 -3.65 17.63
CA ARG A 175 4.72 -3.77 17.25
C ARG A 175 5.22 -2.53 16.52
N LEU A 176 4.36 -1.92 15.69
CA LEU A 176 4.65 -0.67 14.99
C LEU A 176 4.97 0.47 15.96
N TYR A 177 4.27 0.51 17.10
CA TYR A 177 4.50 1.46 18.18
C TYR A 177 5.94 1.45 18.73
N VAL A 178 6.57 0.27 18.79
CA VAL A 178 7.91 0.10 19.40
C VAL A 178 9.03 0.58 18.47
N GLN A 179 8.80 0.57 17.15
CA GLN A 179 9.88 0.69 16.17
C GLN A 179 10.08 2.12 15.63
N PHE A 180 9.05 2.99 15.68
CA PHE A 180 9.10 4.37 15.14
C PHE A 180 8.59 5.43 16.15
N PRO A 181 9.39 5.83 17.16
CA PRO A 181 8.95 6.74 18.25
C PRO A 181 8.71 8.20 17.82
N CYS A 182 9.18 8.59 16.63
CA CYS A 182 8.98 9.92 16.04
C CYS A 182 7.71 10.00 15.16
N GLU A 183 6.99 8.90 14.97
CA GLU A 183 5.71 8.81 14.26
C GLU A 183 4.57 9.00 15.27
N GLN A 184 4.22 10.25 15.55
CA GLN A 184 3.38 10.70 16.66
C GLN A 184 1.87 10.35 16.62
N ASP A 185 1.38 9.43 15.78
CA ASP A 185 -0.06 9.28 15.54
C ASP A 185 -0.65 7.96 16.06
N ASN A 186 -1.14 8.06 17.29
CA ASN A 186 -1.92 7.09 18.05
C ASN A 186 -2.89 6.27 17.17
N LEU A 187 -3.00 4.95 17.36
CA LEU A 187 -4.05 4.14 16.71
C LEU A 187 -5.42 4.73 17.01
N LEU A 188 -5.59 5.34 18.18
CA LEU A 188 -6.76 6.13 18.52
C LEU A 188 -6.97 7.29 17.53
N TYR A 189 -5.94 8.06 17.16
CA TYR A 189 -6.04 9.11 16.13
C TYR A 189 -6.46 8.53 14.78
N ILE A 190 -5.86 7.40 14.38
CA ILE A 190 -6.17 6.68 13.14
C ILE A 190 -7.63 6.19 13.15
N ALA A 191 -8.05 5.52 14.21
CA ALA A 191 -9.38 4.97 14.39
C ALA A 191 -10.44 6.07 14.45
N LEU A 192 -10.16 7.20 15.09
CA LEU A 192 -11.02 8.38 15.10
C LEU A 192 -11.13 9.04 13.72
N ALA A 193 -10.01 9.19 13.02
CA ALA A 193 -10.01 9.80 11.69
C ALA A 193 -10.83 8.96 10.69
N VAL A 194 -10.72 7.64 10.79
CA VAL A 194 -11.53 6.70 9.99
C VAL A 194 -12.97 6.65 10.50
N GLY A 195 -13.18 6.81 11.81
CA GLY A 195 -14.48 6.67 12.48
C GLY A 195 -14.83 5.22 12.75
N SER A 196 -13.86 4.40 13.11
CA SER A 196 -14.09 2.99 13.43
C SER A 196 -14.28 2.78 14.93
N GLU A 197 -15.52 2.53 15.36
CA GLU A 197 -15.86 2.24 16.76
C GLU A 197 -15.04 1.07 17.35
N ASN A 198 -14.99 -0.09 16.66
CA ASN A 198 -14.25 -1.27 17.14
C ASN A 198 -12.76 -0.99 17.41
N HIS A 199 -12.10 -0.25 16.52
CA HIS A 199 -10.69 0.09 16.68
C HIS A 199 -10.47 1.12 17.80
N VAL A 200 -11.44 2.01 18.05
CA VAL A 200 -11.42 2.93 19.20
C VAL A 200 -11.55 2.15 20.50
N GLU A 201 -12.50 1.21 20.60
CA GLU A 201 -12.71 0.38 21.80
C GLU A 201 -11.45 -0.44 22.14
N VAL A 202 -10.87 -1.13 21.16
CA VAL A 202 -9.64 -1.93 21.38
C VAL A 202 -8.47 -1.04 21.81
N ALA A 203 -8.33 0.17 21.25
CA ALA A 203 -7.28 1.10 21.66
C ALA A 203 -7.46 1.58 23.11
N LEU A 204 -8.71 1.75 23.56
CA LEU A 204 -9.03 2.16 24.93
C LEU A 204 -8.84 1.04 25.95
N GLU A 205 -9.26 -0.19 25.63
CA GLU A 205 -9.12 -1.37 26.52
C GLU A 205 -7.67 -1.71 26.85
N ARG A 206 -6.73 -1.43 25.93
CA ARG A 206 -5.32 -1.79 26.07
C ARG A 206 -4.43 -0.69 26.65
N ASP A 207 -5.04 0.37 27.20
CA ASP A 207 -4.36 1.50 27.83
C ASP A 207 -3.20 2.07 27.01
N TRP A 208 -3.45 2.24 25.70
CA TRP A 208 -2.42 2.72 24.78
C TRP A 208 -1.92 4.13 25.15
N PRO A 209 -0.65 4.44 24.86
CA PRO A 209 0.03 5.60 25.39
C PRO A 209 -0.73 6.90 25.11
N ARG A 210 -1.00 7.60 26.21
CA ARG A 210 -1.85 8.79 26.29
C ARG A 210 -1.11 10.08 25.91
N GLU A 211 0.22 10.01 25.81
CA GLU A 211 1.09 11.16 25.59
C GLU A 211 1.29 11.45 24.10
N THR A 212 0.36 12.20 23.51
CA THR A 212 0.78 13.06 22.39
C THR A 212 1.62 14.17 23.01
N LYS A 213 2.94 14.18 22.77
CA LYS A 213 3.82 15.31 23.15
C LYS A 213 3.41 16.66 22.54
N ASN A 214 2.36 16.67 21.70
CA ASN A 214 1.77 17.82 21.03
C ASN A 214 0.30 17.99 21.45
N HIS A 215 -0.01 18.95 22.33
CA HIS A 215 -1.38 19.32 22.71
C HIS A 215 -2.30 19.69 21.51
N SER A 216 -1.69 20.08 20.38
CA SER A 216 -2.36 20.30 19.10
C SER A 216 -3.12 19.05 18.59
N ILE A 217 -2.52 17.86 18.74
CA ILE A 217 -3.04 16.61 18.18
C ILE A 217 -4.23 16.10 19.01
N ALA A 218 -4.15 16.16 20.34
CA ALA A 218 -5.27 15.80 21.21
C ALA A 218 -6.52 16.67 20.97
N THR A 219 -6.31 17.97 20.75
CA THR A 219 -7.40 18.91 20.42
C THR A 219 -7.99 18.60 19.04
N ASP A 220 -7.15 18.28 18.04
CA ASP A 220 -7.57 17.86 16.70
C ASP A 220 -8.32 16.52 16.70
N MET A 221 -7.91 15.55 17.53
CA MET A 221 -8.60 14.25 17.73
C MET A 221 -10.03 14.44 18.24
N ILE A 222 -10.18 15.21 19.31
CA ILE A 222 -11.49 15.51 19.90
C ILE A 222 -12.37 16.23 18.87
N THR A 223 -11.80 17.23 18.18
CA THR A 223 -12.52 18.00 17.16
C THR A 223 -12.97 17.10 15.99
N ARG A 224 -12.13 16.18 15.50
CA ARG A 224 -12.52 15.22 14.45
C ARG A 224 -13.58 14.23 14.92
N GLY A 225 -13.49 13.74 16.15
CA GLY A 225 -14.54 12.92 16.77
C GLY A 225 -15.89 13.65 16.76
N PHE A 226 -15.90 14.94 17.12
CA PHE A 226 -17.10 15.78 17.05
C PHE A 226 -17.62 15.96 15.63
N TYR A 227 -16.75 16.17 14.63
CA TYR A 227 -17.16 16.34 13.23
C TYR A 227 -17.81 15.09 12.63
N LYS A 228 -17.41 13.89 13.06
CA LYS A 228 -18.01 12.62 12.62
C LYS A 228 -19.40 12.38 13.24
N GLY A 229 -19.71 13.02 14.37
CA GLY A 229 -21.02 12.94 15.02
C GLY A 229 -21.35 11.58 15.63
N ASP A 230 -20.34 10.71 15.78
CA ASP A 230 -20.51 9.37 16.31
C ASP A 230 -20.57 9.40 17.85
N VAL A 231 -21.76 9.17 18.38
CA VAL A 231 -22.06 9.31 19.82
C VAL A 231 -21.28 8.30 20.66
N ASN A 232 -20.99 7.11 20.14
CA ASN A 232 -20.28 6.08 20.89
C ASN A 232 -18.79 6.43 20.99
N ILE A 233 -18.20 6.86 19.88
CA ILE A 233 -16.83 7.38 19.83
C ILE A 233 -16.69 8.58 20.77
N MET A 234 -17.67 9.50 20.78
CA MET A 234 -17.66 10.66 21.65
C MET A 234 -17.76 10.30 23.13
N LYS A 235 -18.58 9.31 23.51
CA LYS A 235 -18.65 8.81 24.89
C LYS A 235 -17.33 8.16 25.31
N ALA A 236 -16.75 7.36 24.42
CA ALA A 236 -15.48 6.68 24.66
C ALA A 236 -14.34 7.70 24.86
N LEU A 237 -14.29 8.75 24.04
CA LEU A 237 -13.35 9.87 24.20
C LEU A 237 -13.61 10.69 25.46
N PHE A 238 -14.87 10.93 25.83
CA PHE A 238 -15.20 11.71 27.02
C PHE A 238 -14.80 10.97 28.31
N LEU A 239 -15.00 9.64 28.35
CA LEU A 239 -14.50 8.78 29.43
C LEU A 239 -12.97 8.79 29.46
N TRP A 240 -12.33 8.67 28.30
CA TRP A 240 -10.87 8.75 28.16
C TRP A 240 -10.27 10.09 28.62
N CYS A 241 -10.95 11.21 28.34
CA CYS A 241 -10.54 12.54 28.79
C CYS A 241 -10.77 12.79 30.29
N ASN A 242 -11.88 12.32 30.87
CA ASN A 242 -12.14 12.51 32.29
C ASN A 242 -11.15 11.75 33.19
N ASP A 243 -10.64 10.59 32.73
CA ASP A 243 -9.59 9.86 33.43
C ASP A 243 -8.22 10.59 33.38
N LEU A 244 -8.00 11.51 32.44
CA LEU A 244 -6.81 12.39 32.41
C LEU A 244 -6.87 13.47 33.49
N ASP A 245 -8.04 14.09 33.69
CA ASP A 245 -8.23 15.13 34.72
C ASP A 245 -8.15 14.55 36.14
N LEU A 246 -8.62 13.32 36.34
CA LEU A 246 -8.53 12.64 37.64
C LEU A 246 -7.10 12.22 38.01
N ASN A 247 -6.28 11.81 37.03
CA ASN A 247 -4.89 11.40 37.28
C ASN A 247 -3.91 12.58 37.38
N ASN A 248 -4.15 13.68 36.66
CA ASN A 248 -3.35 14.91 36.80
C ASN A 248 -3.68 15.69 38.08
N GLY A 249 -4.85 15.47 38.68
CA GLY A 249 -5.24 16.02 39.98
C GLY A 249 -4.54 15.37 41.20
N GLN A 250 -3.76 14.30 41.01
CA GLN A 250 -3.02 13.63 42.09
C GLN A 250 -1.51 13.91 42.10
N GLN A 251 -1.00 14.76 41.20
CA GLN A 251 0.39 15.26 41.20
C GLN A 251 0.49 16.76 41.52
N GLY A 252 -0.40 17.26 42.39
CA GLY A 252 -0.34 18.62 42.96
C GLY A 252 0.21 18.62 44.38
#